data_AF-I8AIX8-F1
#
_entry.id   AF-I8AIX8-F1
#
_cell.length_a   1.000
_cell.length_b   1.000
_cell.length_c   1.000
_cell.angle_alpha   90.00
_cell.angle_beta   90.00
_cell.angle_gamma   90.00
#
_symmetry.space_group_name_H-M   'P 1'
#
loop_
_entity.id
_entity.type
_entity.pdbx_description
1 polymer ?
#
loop_
_entity_poly.entity_id
_entity_poly.type
_entity_poly.pdbx_seq_one_letter_code
_entity_poly.pdbx_strand_id
1 'polypeptide(L)'
;MIYTIVFSILAFILGFSCSHKLKKKPLTRMFTNTTLPSQLGLLPHTGLEEVVAQLEASWNPAFAQHVRARVLKKGVIHPDDYPIYELELKRFFILTSIMKEVPMYSTAVDSLWHEMLLFTKEYDQFSQHFLGQMIHHTPYVTTEDTEARHRDRVWFEYVYTHVFKTNQTVMKLYGEFFKSQTVSFVDTIRNHSIDELSSLLFAPKTDVASQAVQTLVAKMKNEIHHVEQAMLTERPSFLRSIVPYRNSHSNSWMLTKTILFSLYGTSVLHPYLPNNTSTSSDSSFVDGGSCDHSCGSSCGSSCGGGCGGS
;
A
#
# COMPACT_ATOMS: atom_id res chain seq x y z
N MET A 1 -25.63 12.97 -62.45
CA MET A 1 -25.72 13.86 -61.28
C MET A 1 -25.70 13.12 -59.93
N ILE A 2 -25.33 11.83 -59.89
CA ILE A 2 -25.25 11.01 -58.66
C ILE A 2 -23.78 10.76 -58.27
N TYR A 3 -22.87 10.67 -59.24
CA TYR A 3 -21.43 10.43 -59.02
C TYR A 3 -20.68 11.58 -58.32
N THR A 4 -21.12 12.82 -58.46
CA THR A 4 -20.50 13.99 -57.81
C THR A 4 -20.83 14.07 -56.31
N ILE A 5 -21.99 13.56 -55.89
CA ILE A 5 -22.42 13.60 -54.48
C ILE A 5 -21.71 12.51 -53.66
N VAL A 6 -21.46 11.34 -54.27
CA VAL A 6 -20.76 10.22 -53.59
C VAL A 6 -19.28 10.54 -53.32
N PHE A 7 -18.62 11.29 -54.21
CA PHE A 7 -17.22 11.68 -54.04
C PHE A 7 -17.03 12.73 -52.93
N SER A 8 -18.01 13.64 -52.74
CA SER A 8 -17.98 14.64 -51.67
C SER A 8 -18.19 14.05 -50.28
N ILE A 9 -18.98 12.97 -50.16
CA ILE A 9 -19.22 12.29 -48.86
C ILE A 9 -18.00 11.44 -48.47
N LEU A 10 -17.33 10.78 -49.42
CA LEU A 10 -16.09 10.05 -49.17
C LEU A 10 -14.91 10.95 -48.77
N ALA A 11 -14.81 12.15 -49.34
CA ALA A 11 -13.83 13.15 -48.92
C ALA A 11 -14.12 13.72 -47.52
N PHE A 12 -15.39 13.81 -47.13
CA PHE A 12 -15.79 14.28 -45.80
C PHE A 12 -15.53 13.21 -44.70
N ILE A 13 -15.67 11.93 -45.02
CA ILE A 13 -15.41 10.82 -44.09
C ILE A 13 -13.89 10.57 -43.92
N LEU A 14 -13.08 10.83 -44.95
CA LEU A 14 -11.61 10.74 -44.85
C LEU A 14 -10.95 11.97 -44.20
N GLY A 15 -11.67 13.09 -44.08
CA GLY A 15 -11.16 14.36 -43.53
C GLY A 15 -11.19 14.49 -42.00
N PHE A 16 -11.86 13.57 -41.28
CA PHE A 16 -12.05 13.67 -39.82
C PHE A 16 -11.33 12.62 -38.97
N SER A 17 -10.44 11.82 -39.56
CA SER A 17 -9.54 10.95 -38.79
C SER A 17 -8.20 11.63 -38.49
N CYS A 18 -8.25 12.93 -38.15
CA CYS A 18 -7.15 13.57 -37.46
C CYS A 18 -7.30 13.20 -35.98
N SER A 19 -6.82 11.99 -35.63
CA SER A 19 -6.64 11.58 -34.25
C SER A 19 -5.72 12.59 -33.58
N HIS A 20 -6.29 13.63 -32.96
CA HIS A 20 -5.59 14.52 -32.05
C HIS A 20 -5.01 13.65 -30.94
N LYS A 21 -3.75 13.21 -31.11
CA LYS A 21 -2.94 12.69 -30.00
C LYS A 21 -2.84 13.83 -29.01
N LEU A 22 -3.73 13.83 -28.01
CA LEU A 22 -3.59 14.68 -26.83
C LEU A 22 -2.14 14.51 -26.35
N LYS A 23 -1.34 15.57 -26.43
CA LYS A 23 0.03 15.54 -25.97
C LYS A 23 -0.03 15.17 -24.48
N LYS A 24 0.37 13.95 -24.13
CA LYS A 24 0.46 13.53 -22.73
C LYS A 24 1.35 14.53 -22.01
N LYS A 25 0.85 15.13 -20.92
CA LYS A 25 1.67 16.01 -20.09
C LYS A 25 2.92 15.24 -19.64
N PRO A 26 4.11 15.87 -19.62
CA PRO A 26 5.30 15.20 -19.14
C PRO A 26 5.10 14.77 -17.69
N LEU A 27 5.48 13.53 -17.36
CA LEU A 27 5.48 13.07 -15.97
C LEU A 27 6.41 13.97 -15.16
N THR A 28 5.92 14.41 -14.00
CA THR A 28 6.74 15.17 -13.05
C THR A 28 7.39 14.20 -12.08
N ARG A 29 8.68 14.39 -11.84
CA ARG A 29 9.42 13.65 -10.82
C ARG A 29 8.83 13.91 -9.43
N MET A 30 8.56 12.84 -8.68
CA MET A 30 7.92 12.89 -7.37
C MET A 30 8.92 12.88 -6.21
N PHE A 31 10.04 12.17 -6.36
CA PHE A 31 11.02 11.98 -5.30
C PHE A 31 12.35 12.65 -5.62
N THR A 32 12.74 13.61 -4.79
CA THR A 32 14.04 14.28 -4.85
C THR A 32 14.93 13.78 -3.73
N ASN A 33 16.23 13.58 -4.00
CA ASN A 33 17.25 13.26 -2.99
C ASN A 33 16.93 12.05 -2.09
N THR A 34 16.26 11.03 -2.60
CA THR A 34 15.97 9.81 -1.83
C THR A 34 17.07 8.78 -2.04
N THR A 35 17.66 8.31 -0.95
CA THR A 35 18.61 7.19 -0.96
C THR A 35 17.86 5.88 -0.73
N LEU A 36 18.18 4.86 -1.52
CA LEU A 36 17.62 3.52 -1.33
C LEU A 36 18.28 2.86 -0.12
N PRO A 37 17.50 2.30 0.82
CA PRO A 37 18.05 1.56 1.94
C PRO A 37 18.55 0.18 1.50
N SER A 38 19.57 -0.34 2.17
CA SER A 38 19.93 -1.76 2.10
C SER A 38 18.85 -2.65 2.70
N GLN A 39 18.77 -3.92 2.30
CA GLN A 39 17.82 -4.93 2.83
C GLN A 39 16.38 -4.41 2.90
N LEU A 40 15.95 -3.69 1.86
CA LEU A 40 14.63 -3.06 1.78
C LEU A 40 14.30 -2.10 2.93
N GLY A 41 15.27 -1.66 3.74
CA GLY A 41 15.04 -0.82 4.91
C GLY A 41 14.27 -1.52 6.03
N LEU A 42 14.50 -2.83 6.17
CA LEU A 42 13.97 -3.65 7.26
C LEU A 42 14.45 -3.11 8.62
N LEU A 43 13.54 -3.11 9.60
CA LEU A 43 13.87 -2.76 10.97
C LEU A 43 14.55 -3.95 11.69
N PRO A 44 15.41 -3.69 12.69
CA PRO A 44 16.06 -4.75 13.45
C PRO A 44 15.06 -5.65 14.18
N HIS A 45 15.44 -6.92 14.32
CA HIS A 45 14.71 -7.93 15.11
C HIS A 45 13.29 -8.17 14.60
N THR A 46 13.10 -8.14 13.28
CA THR A 46 11.81 -8.52 12.65
C THR A 46 11.76 -10.01 12.34
N GLY A 47 12.91 -10.68 12.18
CA GLY A 47 12.99 -12.08 11.76
C GLY A 47 12.74 -12.27 10.26
N LEU A 48 12.56 -11.18 9.51
CA LEU A 48 12.24 -11.20 8.07
C LEU A 48 13.50 -11.14 7.19
N GLU A 49 14.70 -11.11 7.78
CA GLU A 49 15.97 -11.02 7.05
C GLU A 49 16.13 -12.17 6.04
N GLU A 50 15.76 -13.40 6.44
CA GLU A 50 15.79 -14.56 5.56
C GLU A 50 14.70 -14.52 4.48
N VAL A 51 13.51 -14.03 4.81
CA VAL A 51 12.42 -13.81 3.82
C VAL A 51 12.86 -12.79 2.77
N VAL A 52 13.55 -11.72 3.16
CA VAL A 52 14.14 -10.74 2.24
C VAL A 52 15.21 -11.39 1.36
N ALA A 53 16.06 -12.24 1.93
CA ALA A 53 17.07 -12.97 1.15
C ALA A 53 16.41 -13.91 0.10
N GLN A 54 15.34 -14.61 0.47
CA GLN A 54 14.57 -15.47 -0.44
C GLN A 54 13.92 -14.65 -1.57
N LEU A 55 13.35 -13.49 -1.25
CA LEU A 55 12.79 -12.57 -2.25
C LEU A 55 13.87 -12.13 -3.25
N GLU A 56 15.02 -11.68 -2.76
CA GLU A 56 16.11 -11.21 -3.62
C GLU A 56 16.69 -12.34 -4.47
N ALA A 57 16.81 -13.56 -3.94
CA ALA A 57 17.23 -14.74 -4.70
C ALA A 57 16.23 -15.11 -5.80
N SER A 58 14.94 -14.88 -5.57
CA SER A 58 13.87 -15.13 -6.54
C SER A 58 13.72 -14.02 -7.59
N TRP A 59 14.33 -12.84 -7.35
CA TRP A 59 14.19 -11.66 -8.18
C TRP A 59 15.09 -11.71 -9.42
N ASN A 60 14.54 -12.17 -10.55
CA ASN A 60 15.28 -12.25 -11.80
C ASN A 60 15.57 -10.85 -12.42
N PRO A 61 16.84 -10.44 -12.59
CA PRO A 61 17.17 -9.11 -13.11
C PRO A 61 16.72 -8.85 -14.55
N ALA A 62 16.75 -9.86 -15.42
CA ALA A 62 16.30 -9.72 -16.81
C ALA A 62 14.78 -9.53 -16.88
N PHE A 63 14.03 -10.28 -16.06
CA PHE A 63 12.59 -10.08 -15.91
C PHE A 63 12.27 -8.67 -15.40
N ALA A 64 12.92 -8.22 -14.32
CA ALA A 64 12.75 -6.87 -13.79
C ALA A 64 13.07 -5.78 -14.83
N GLN A 65 14.11 -5.97 -15.65
CA GLN A 65 14.46 -5.05 -16.74
C GLN A 65 13.36 -4.98 -17.82
N HIS A 66 12.75 -6.09 -18.19
CA HIS A 66 11.64 -6.10 -19.16
C HIS A 66 10.42 -5.36 -18.63
N VAL A 67 10.07 -5.58 -17.36
CA VAL A 67 8.97 -4.87 -16.67
C VAL A 67 9.26 -3.36 -16.63
N ARG A 68 10.48 -2.98 -16.23
CA ARG A 68 10.94 -1.58 -16.23
C ARG A 68 10.79 -0.93 -17.60
N ALA A 69 11.27 -1.57 -18.67
CA ALA A 69 11.18 -1.03 -20.01
C ALA A 69 9.72 -0.77 -20.42
N ARG A 70 8.80 -1.65 -20.01
CA ARG A 70 7.38 -1.54 -20.34
C ARG A 70 6.69 -0.39 -19.59
N VAL A 71 6.91 -0.27 -18.27
CA VAL A 71 6.25 0.76 -17.46
C VAL A 71 6.73 2.17 -17.84
N LEU A 72 8.02 2.32 -18.15
CA LEU A 72 8.59 3.58 -18.61
C LEU A 72 8.08 3.96 -20.01
N LYS A 73 7.95 2.98 -20.93
CA LYS A 73 7.38 3.21 -22.26
C LYS A 73 5.91 3.67 -22.21
N LYS A 74 5.12 3.15 -21.27
CA LYS A 74 3.74 3.59 -21.07
C LYS A 74 3.63 5.02 -20.52
N GLY A 75 4.67 5.49 -19.84
CA GLY A 75 4.68 6.78 -19.17
C GLY A 75 3.74 6.79 -17.96
N VAL A 76 3.73 5.71 -17.18
CA VAL A 76 3.02 5.68 -15.88
C VAL A 76 3.96 6.10 -14.74
N ILE A 77 5.24 5.78 -14.88
CA ILE A 77 6.28 6.03 -13.87
C ILE A 77 7.38 6.90 -14.49
N HIS A 78 7.82 7.92 -13.75
CA HIS A 78 8.99 8.71 -14.11
C HIS A 78 10.28 7.88 -13.92
N PRO A 79 11.26 7.91 -14.85
CA PRO A 79 12.47 7.09 -14.75
C PRO A 79 13.25 7.23 -13.44
N ASP A 80 13.37 8.44 -12.91
CA ASP A 80 14.08 8.72 -11.64
C ASP A 80 13.35 8.17 -10.41
N ASP A 81 12.03 7.97 -10.49
CA ASP A 81 11.21 7.48 -9.38
C ASP A 81 11.08 5.94 -9.42
N TYR A 82 11.37 5.29 -10.55
CA TYR A 82 11.26 3.83 -10.71
C TYR A 82 11.92 3.03 -9.58
N PRO A 83 13.15 3.34 -9.13
CA PRO A 83 13.80 2.55 -8.08
C PRO A 83 13.04 2.58 -6.74
N ILE A 84 12.29 3.65 -6.46
CA ILE A 84 11.43 3.76 -5.28
C ILE A 84 10.22 2.84 -5.42
N TYR A 85 9.57 2.82 -6.58
CA TYR A 85 8.43 1.94 -6.82
C TYR A 85 8.83 0.46 -6.84
N GLU A 86 10.01 0.13 -7.37
CA GLU A 86 10.55 -1.23 -7.31
C GLU A 86 10.87 -1.65 -5.87
N LEU A 87 11.49 -0.78 -5.07
CA LEU A 87 11.69 -1.01 -3.64
C LEU A 87 10.38 -1.31 -2.93
N GLU A 88 9.35 -0.48 -3.13
CA GLU A 88 8.05 -0.68 -2.49
C GLU A 88 7.31 -1.93 -2.98
N LEU A 89 7.48 -2.31 -4.25
CA LEU A 89 6.91 -3.55 -4.75
C LEU A 89 7.53 -4.77 -4.06
N LYS A 90 8.84 -4.76 -3.85
CA LYS A 90 9.53 -5.80 -3.07
C LYS A 90 9.04 -5.81 -1.62
N ARG A 91 8.92 -4.64 -0.97
CA ARG A 91 8.37 -4.53 0.39
C ARG A 91 6.95 -5.07 0.48
N PHE A 92 6.12 -4.78 -0.52
CA PHE A 92 4.78 -5.33 -0.62
C PHE A 92 4.80 -6.85 -0.67
N PHE A 93 5.67 -7.46 -1.49
CA PHE A 93 5.78 -8.92 -1.53
C PHE A 93 6.24 -9.53 -0.19
N ILE A 94 7.12 -8.86 0.57
CA ILE A 94 7.43 -9.26 1.95
C ILE A 94 6.17 -9.24 2.83
N LEU A 95 5.30 -8.22 2.71
CA LEU A 95 4.06 -8.21 3.49
C LEU A 95 3.11 -9.34 3.06
N THR A 96 3.02 -9.66 1.76
CA THR A 96 2.19 -10.78 1.28
C THR A 96 2.67 -12.15 1.75
N SER A 97 3.94 -12.28 2.16
CA SER A 97 4.47 -13.54 2.68
C SER A 97 4.01 -13.83 4.12
N ILE A 98 3.56 -12.81 4.85
CA ILE A 98 3.14 -12.90 6.26
C ILE A 98 1.66 -12.57 6.50
N MET A 99 1.08 -11.64 5.75
CA MET A 99 -0.30 -11.19 5.96
C MET A 99 -1.31 -12.02 5.14
N LYS A 100 -2.57 -12.05 5.59
CA LYS A 100 -3.68 -12.76 4.93
C LYS A 100 -3.98 -12.19 3.55
N GLU A 101 -4.25 -10.90 3.54
CA GLU A 101 -4.50 -10.10 2.35
C GLU A 101 -3.79 -8.77 2.54
N VAL A 102 -3.17 -8.26 1.47
CA VAL A 102 -2.47 -6.97 1.50
C VAL A 102 -2.98 -6.17 0.31
N PRO A 103 -3.83 -5.16 0.55
CA PRO A 103 -4.21 -4.24 -0.50
C PRO A 103 -3.03 -3.40 -0.95
N MET A 104 -2.88 -3.21 -2.27
CA MET A 104 -1.89 -2.28 -2.81
C MET A 104 -2.45 -0.86 -2.82
N TYR A 105 -2.06 -0.04 -1.83
CA TYR A 105 -2.56 1.33 -1.69
C TYR A 105 -1.88 2.36 -2.60
N SER A 106 -0.75 2.02 -3.23
CA SER A 106 -0.05 2.92 -4.15
C SER A 106 -0.39 2.56 -5.59
N THR A 107 -1.08 3.46 -6.30
CA THR A 107 -1.49 3.24 -7.69
C THR A 107 -0.32 3.05 -8.65
N ALA A 108 0.82 3.69 -8.38
CA ALA A 108 2.04 3.54 -9.18
C ALA A 108 2.72 2.18 -8.96
N VAL A 109 2.79 1.71 -7.71
CA VAL A 109 3.31 0.37 -7.38
C VAL A 109 2.36 -0.71 -7.90
N ASP A 110 1.06 -0.50 -7.78
CA ASP A 110 0.03 -1.39 -8.34
C ASP A 110 0.14 -1.47 -9.87
N SER A 111 0.35 -0.33 -10.54
CA SER A 111 0.60 -0.31 -11.99
C SER A 111 1.86 -1.11 -12.35
N LEU A 112 2.94 -0.97 -11.58
CA LEU A 112 4.17 -1.76 -11.79
C LEU A 112 3.93 -3.26 -11.58
N TRP A 113 3.18 -3.64 -10.55
CA TRP A 113 2.81 -5.03 -10.30
C TRP A 113 1.96 -5.59 -11.45
N HIS A 114 0.97 -4.84 -11.93
CA HIS A 114 0.19 -5.20 -13.12
C HIS A 114 1.07 -5.42 -14.37
N GLU A 115 2.16 -4.65 -14.52
CA GLU A 115 3.14 -4.90 -15.58
C GLU A 115 3.86 -6.24 -15.43
N MET A 116 4.19 -6.64 -14.20
CA MET A 116 4.79 -7.95 -13.92
C MET A 116 3.86 -9.10 -14.29
N LEU A 117 2.57 -9.01 -13.99
CA LEU A 117 1.58 -10.07 -14.24
C LEU A 117 1.49 -10.50 -15.72
N LEU A 118 1.84 -9.62 -16.65
CA LEU A 118 1.76 -9.91 -18.09
C LEU A 118 2.90 -10.78 -18.60
N PHE A 119 3.98 -10.90 -17.83
CA PHE A 119 5.05 -11.87 -18.07
C PHE A 119 4.70 -13.13 -17.29
N THR A 120 3.63 -13.81 -17.71
CA THR A 120 2.98 -14.85 -16.90
C THR A 120 3.92 -15.98 -16.49
N LYS A 121 4.84 -16.38 -17.38
CA LYS A 121 5.84 -17.43 -17.09
C LYS A 121 6.85 -16.96 -16.05
N GLU A 122 7.46 -15.80 -16.25
CA GLU A 122 8.47 -15.25 -15.34
C GLU A 122 7.85 -14.89 -13.98
N TYR A 123 6.61 -14.43 -13.98
CA TYR A 123 5.88 -14.12 -12.76
C TYR A 123 5.48 -15.35 -11.96
N ASP A 124 5.03 -16.42 -12.63
CA ASP A 124 4.81 -17.72 -11.98
C ASP A 124 6.12 -18.25 -11.39
N GLN A 125 7.22 -18.24 -12.17
CA GLN A 125 8.54 -18.64 -11.67
C GLN A 125 8.99 -17.83 -10.45
N PHE A 126 8.82 -16.51 -10.46
CA PHE A 126 9.09 -15.66 -9.31
C PHE A 126 8.26 -16.07 -8.09
N SER A 127 6.95 -16.25 -8.28
CA SER A 127 6.02 -16.59 -7.20
C SER A 127 6.31 -17.97 -6.60
N GLN A 128 6.58 -18.97 -7.44
CA GLN A 128 6.96 -20.32 -7.01
C GLN A 128 8.29 -20.34 -6.28
N HIS A 129 9.32 -19.63 -6.76
CA HIS A 129 10.60 -19.58 -6.07
C HIS A 129 10.54 -18.82 -4.75
N PHE A 130 9.72 -17.76 -4.67
CA PHE A 130 9.64 -16.94 -3.46
C PHE A 130 8.72 -17.55 -2.39
N LEU A 131 7.49 -17.93 -2.74
CA LEU A 131 6.47 -18.39 -1.77
C LEU A 131 6.00 -19.83 -1.98
N GLY A 132 6.50 -20.53 -2.99
CA GLY A 132 6.02 -21.87 -3.35
C GLY A 132 4.60 -21.91 -3.91
N GLN A 133 4.03 -20.75 -4.24
CA GLN A 133 2.67 -20.60 -4.76
C GLN A 133 2.51 -19.29 -5.53
N MET A 134 1.51 -19.22 -6.40
CA MET A 134 1.17 -18.02 -7.15
C MET A 134 0.74 -16.89 -6.19
N ILE A 135 1.32 -15.69 -6.36
CA ILE A 135 0.86 -14.50 -5.65
C ILE A 135 -0.30 -13.91 -6.45
N HIS A 136 -1.52 -14.06 -5.93
CA HIS A 136 -2.71 -13.57 -6.61
C HIS A 136 -2.85 -12.06 -6.46
N HIS A 137 -2.99 -11.37 -7.60
CA HIS A 137 -3.40 -9.97 -7.61
C HIS A 137 -4.91 -9.87 -7.37
N THR A 138 -5.27 -9.13 -6.33
CA THR A 138 -6.66 -8.75 -6.08
C THR A 138 -6.72 -7.22 -6.13
N PRO A 139 -7.39 -6.63 -7.14
CA PRO A 139 -7.52 -5.18 -7.22
C PRO A 139 -8.12 -4.63 -5.94
N TYR A 140 -7.64 -3.46 -5.50
CA TYR A 140 -8.21 -2.74 -4.37
C TYR A 140 -9.57 -2.13 -4.74
N VAL A 141 -10.56 -2.97 -5.03
CA VAL A 141 -11.93 -2.59 -5.39
C VAL A 141 -12.89 -3.72 -5.04
N THR A 142 -12.95 -4.17 -3.77
CA THR A 142 -13.73 -5.39 -3.46
C THR A 142 -14.61 -5.33 -2.22
N THR A 143 -14.67 -4.21 -1.48
CA THR A 143 -15.66 -4.07 -0.40
C THR A 143 -16.32 -2.68 -0.43
N GLU A 144 -17.65 -2.65 -0.52
CA GLU A 144 -18.45 -1.45 -0.21
C GLU A 144 -18.44 -1.13 1.29
N ASP A 145 -18.04 -2.12 2.11
CA ASP A 145 -17.83 -1.96 3.55
C ASP A 145 -16.63 -1.06 3.84
N THR A 146 -16.96 0.20 4.12
CA THR A 146 -16.01 1.26 4.43
C THR A 146 -15.24 0.93 5.73
N GLU A 147 -15.89 0.34 6.73
CA GLU A 147 -15.26 -0.01 8.02
C GLU A 147 -14.24 -1.15 7.86
N ALA A 148 -14.54 -2.15 7.03
CA ALA A 148 -13.56 -3.20 6.71
C ALA A 148 -12.29 -2.61 6.07
N ARG A 149 -12.45 -1.72 5.08
CA ARG A 149 -11.32 -1.05 4.42
C ARG A 149 -10.49 -0.22 5.40
N HIS A 150 -11.13 0.44 6.36
CA HIS A 150 -10.42 1.15 7.41
C HIS A 150 -9.62 0.20 8.30
N ARG A 151 -10.22 -0.92 8.74
CA ARG A 151 -9.50 -1.93 9.54
C ARG A 151 -8.29 -2.48 8.79
N ASP A 152 -8.46 -2.87 7.53
CA ASP A 152 -7.37 -3.41 6.70
C ASP A 152 -6.26 -2.39 6.51
N ARG A 153 -6.63 -1.12 6.30
CA ARG A 153 -5.68 -0.03 6.13
C ARG A 153 -4.87 0.22 7.40
N VAL A 154 -5.51 0.32 8.55
CA VAL A 154 -4.82 0.54 9.82
C VAL A 154 -3.93 -0.67 10.16
N TRP A 155 -4.39 -1.88 9.87
CA TRP A 155 -3.59 -3.09 10.06
C TRP A 155 -2.35 -3.13 9.16
N PHE A 156 -2.50 -2.78 7.88
CA PHE A 156 -1.37 -2.60 6.95
C PHE A 156 -0.36 -1.59 7.49
N GLU A 157 -0.82 -0.41 7.92
CA GLU A 157 0.06 0.63 8.45
C GLU A 157 0.79 0.17 9.71
N TYR A 158 0.11 -0.56 10.59
CA TYR A 158 0.69 -1.12 11.81
C TYR A 158 1.79 -2.13 11.49
N VAL A 159 1.50 -3.14 10.67
CA VAL A 159 2.50 -4.15 10.26
C VAL A 159 3.65 -3.50 9.50
N TYR A 160 3.37 -2.61 8.54
CA TYR A 160 4.39 -1.89 7.77
C TYR A 160 5.32 -1.11 8.71
N THR A 161 4.78 -0.44 9.73
CA THR A 161 5.57 0.38 10.67
C THR A 161 6.41 -0.49 11.62
N HIS A 162 6.02 -1.74 11.91
CA HIS A 162 6.87 -2.68 12.63
C HIS A 162 7.99 -3.28 11.76
N VAL A 163 7.76 -3.39 10.46
CA VAL A 163 8.66 -4.11 9.53
C VAL A 163 9.65 -3.16 8.85
N PHE A 164 9.21 -2.01 8.37
CA PHE A 164 10.00 -1.08 7.55
C PHE A 164 10.08 0.30 8.17
N LYS A 165 11.20 0.99 7.96
CA LYS A 165 11.34 2.39 8.36
C LYS A 165 10.36 3.28 7.59
N THR A 166 9.53 4.04 8.31
CA THR A 166 8.66 5.05 7.73
C THR A 166 9.42 6.35 7.54
N ASN A 167 9.24 7.00 6.39
CA ASN A 167 9.86 8.28 6.07
C ASN A 167 8.96 9.09 5.13
N GLN A 168 9.39 10.30 4.75
CA GLN A 168 8.60 11.17 3.87
C GLN A 168 8.32 10.55 2.50
N THR A 169 9.20 9.69 1.97
CA THR A 169 8.98 8.97 0.71
C THR A 169 7.81 8.00 0.86
N VAL A 170 7.77 7.21 1.94
CA VAL A 170 6.65 6.31 2.25
C VAL A 170 5.34 7.08 2.43
N MET A 171 5.37 8.22 3.14
CA MET A 171 4.17 9.05 3.34
C MET A 171 3.67 9.66 2.02
N LYS A 172 4.56 9.96 1.07
CA LYS A 172 4.17 10.41 -0.28
C LYS A 172 3.53 9.30 -1.10
N LEU A 173 3.95 8.04 -0.91
CA LEU A 173 3.44 6.88 -1.64
C LEU A 173 2.07 6.42 -1.18
N TYR A 174 1.87 6.40 0.13
CA TYR A 174 0.70 5.77 0.76
C TYR A 174 -0.19 6.78 1.51
N GLY A 175 0.20 8.06 1.59
CA GLY A 175 -0.42 9.03 2.49
C GLY A 175 0.12 8.94 3.92
N GLU A 176 -0.35 9.84 4.78
CA GLU A 176 0.02 9.80 6.20
C GLU A 176 -0.60 8.57 6.87
N PHE A 177 0.21 7.88 7.67
CA PHE A 177 -0.24 6.71 8.43
C PHE A 177 -1.00 7.13 9.68
N PHE A 178 -1.90 6.24 10.14
CA PHE A 178 -2.68 6.35 11.37
C PHE A 178 -3.55 7.62 11.42
N LYS A 179 -4.02 8.10 10.26
CA LYS A 179 -5.05 9.15 10.17
C LYS A 179 -6.36 8.69 10.80
N SER A 180 -6.77 7.47 10.45
CA SER A 180 -7.88 6.79 11.10
C SER A 180 -7.37 6.01 12.30
N GLN A 181 -8.12 6.07 13.39
CA GLN A 181 -7.83 5.30 14.60
C GLN A 181 -8.84 4.18 14.68
N THR A 182 -8.37 2.95 14.80
CA THR A 182 -9.24 1.82 15.11
C THR A 182 -8.62 0.99 16.22
N VAL A 183 -9.49 0.61 17.16
CA VAL A 183 -9.15 0.08 18.49
C VAL A 183 -9.00 -1.45 18.53
N SER A 184 -9.42 -2.17 17.48
CA SER A 184 -9.72 -3.60 17.63
C SER A 184 -8.50 -4.53 17.67
N PHE A 185 -7.41 -4.26 16.97
CA PHE A 185 -6.33 -5.26 16.83
C PHE A 185 -5.36 -5.26 18.02
N VAL A 186 -5.18 -4.13 18.71
CA VAL A 186 -4.28 -4.05 19.88
C VAL A 186 -4.82 -4.89 21.04
N ASP A 187 -6.12 -4.83 21.29
CA ASP A 187 -6.77 -5.70 22.28
C ASP A 187 -6.68 -7.18 21.90
N THR A 188 -6.79 -7.51 20.61
CA THR A 188 -6.56 -8.88 20.13
C THR A 188 -5.15 -9.34 20.45
N ILE A 189 -4.13 -8.55 20.11
CA ILE A 189 -2.70 -8.84 20.38
C ILE A 189 -2.45 -8.97 21.88
N ARG A 190 -3.10 -8.13 22.71
CA ARG A 190 -2.97 -8.15 24.16
C ARG A 190 -3.46 -9.47 24.76
N ASN A 191 -4.66 -9.90 24.37
CA ASN A 191 -5.40 -10.95 25.07
C ASN A 191 -5.17 -12.38 24.55
N HIS A 192 -4.53 -12.56 23.40
CA HIS A 192 -4.23 -13.89 22.84
C HIS A 192 -2.75 -14.25 22.97
N SER A 193 -2.44 -15.55 22.98
CA SER A 193 -1.07 -16.06 22.94
C SER A 193 -0.40 -15.79 21.58
N ILE A 194 0.94 -15.90 21.52
CA ILE A 194 1.70 -15.69 20.28
C ILE A 194 1.27 -16.68 19.18
N ASP A 195 1.02 -17.93 19.56
CA ASP A 195 0.62 -19.00 18.63
C ASP A 195 -0.77 -18.76 18.05
N GLU A 196 -1.74 -18.34 18.88
CA GLU A 196 -3.09 -18.00 18.43
C GLU A 196 -3.08 -16.80 17.48
N LEU A 197 -2.29 -15.77 17.78
CA LEU A 197 -2.20 -14.55 16.97
C LEU A 197 -1.67 -14.80 15.57
N SER A 198 -0.75 -15.75 15.42
CA SER A 198 -0.19 -16.13 14.12
C SER A 198 -1.27 -16.64 13.17
N SER A 199 -2.29 -17.35 13.68
CA SER A 199 -3.43 -17.83 12.88
C SER A 199 -4.56 -16.79 12.75
N LEU A 200 -4.75 -15.95 13.78
CA LEU A 200 -5.82 -14.96 13.82
C LEU A 200 -5.53 -13.74 12.93
N LEU A 201 -4.30 -13.21 12.97
CA LEU A 201 -3.94 -11.93 12.33
C LEU A 201 -3.06 -12.10 11.09
N PHE A 202 -2.38 -13.23 10.95
CA PHE A 202 -1.43 -13.49 9.88
C PHE A 202 -1.81 -14.76 9.09
N ALA A 203 -1.15 -14.97 7.96
CA ALA A 203 -1.17 -16.22 7.21
C ALA A 203 0.18 -16.41 6.52
N PRO A 204 1.24 -16.74 7.29
CA PRO A 204 2.56 -16.95 6.75
C PRO A 204 2.54 -18.05 5.69
N LYS A 205 3.25 -17.82 4.57
CA LYS A 205 3.23 -18.72 3.40
C LYS A 205 4.35 -19.75 3.39
N THR A 206 5.38 -19.56 4.22
CA THR A 206 6.54 -20.44 4.35
C THR A 206 6.91 -20.65 5.83
N ASP A 207 7.71 -21.66 6.13
CA ASP A 207 8.17 -21.92 7.50
C ASP A 207 9.02 -20.75 8.04
N VAL A 208 9.85 -20.16 7.19
CA VAL A 208 10.66 -18.98 7.51
C VAL A 208 9.76 -17.78 7.81
N ALA A 209 8.73 -17.54 7.00
CA ALA A 209 7.75 -16.49 7.26
C ALA A 209 6.97 -16.75 8.56
N SER A 210 6.72 -18.02 8.91
CA SER A 210 6.05 -18.39 10.16
C SER A 210 6.89 -18.05 11.40
N GLN A 211 8.19 -18.34 11.36
CA GLN A 211 9.13 -17.95 12.42
C GLN A 211 9.26 -16.42 12.54
N ALA A 212 9.27 -15.72 11.40
CA ALA A 212 9.28 -14.26 11.36
C ALA A 212 8.00 -13.67 11.99
N VAL A 213 6.83 -14.24 11.71
CA VAL A 213 5.55 -13.83 12.31
C VAL A 213 5.58 -14.02 13.83
N GLN A 214 6.07 -15.16 14.35
CA GLN A 214 6.19 -15.35 15.80
C GLN A 214 7.08 -14.29 16.45
N THR A 215 8.22 -13.98 15.82
CA THR A 215 9.14 -12.92 16.29
C THR A 215 8.47 -11.55 16.28
N LEU A 216 7.76 -11.23 15.19
CA LEU A 216 7.04 -9.98 15.02
C LEU A 216 5.91 -9.81 16.05
N VAL A 217 5.13 -10.86 16.29
CA VAL A 217 4.04 -10.87 17.28
C VAL A 217 4.61 -10.72 18.69
N ALA A 218 5.70 -11.42 19.02
CA ALA A 218 6.38 -11.26 20.31
C ALA A 218 6.83 -9.81 20.53
N LYS A 219 7.41 -9.18 19.49
CA LYS A 219 7.77 -7.76 19.50
C LYS A 219 6.55 -6.85 19.73
N MET A 220 5.45 -7.06 19.01
CA MET A 220 4.19 -6.32 19.18
C MET A 220 3.66 -6.42 20.62
N LYS A 221 3.64 -7.63 21.20
CA LYS A 221 3.22 -7.84 22.59
C LYS A 221 4.12 -7.12 23.58
N ASN A 222 5.44 -7.19 23.38
CA ASN A 222 6.41 -6.51 24.24
C ASN A 222 6.24 -4.97 24.19
N GLU A 223 5.96 -4.40 23.02
CA GLU A 223 5.69 -2.97 22.88
C GLU A 223 4.40 -2.56 23.59
N ILE A 224 3.33 -3.35 23.48
CA ILE A 224 2.09 -3.12 24.23
C ILE A 224 2.34 -3.17 25.74
N HIS A 225 3.04 -4.20 26.21
CA HIS A 225 3.39 -4.34 27.62
C HIS A 225 4.23 -3.16 28.11
N HIS A 226 5.21 -2.70 27.33
CA HIS A 226 6.03 -1.54 27.68
C HIS A 226 5.19 -0.26 27.83
N VAL A 227 4.24 -0.01 26.93
CA VAL A 227 3.33 1.13 27.03
C VAL A 227 2.46 1.02 28.30
N GLU A 228 1.93 -0.16 28.61
CA GLU A 228 1.15 -0.38 29.84
C GLU A 228 2.00 -0.14 31.10
N GLN A 229 3.21 -0.68 31.16
CA GLN A 229 4.11 -0.47 32.30
C GLN A 229 4.45 1.01 32.48
N ALA A 230 4.80 1.72 31.39
CA ALA A 230 5.10 3.15 31.45
C ALA A 230 3.88 3.98 31.89
N MET A 231 2.66 3.57 31.51
CA MET A 231 1.42 4.19 31.95
C MET A 231 1.10 3.93 33.43
N LEU A 232 1.61 2.84 34.03
CA LEU A 232 1.44 2.51 35.44
C LEU A 232 2.49 3.19 36.33
N THR A 233 3.74 3.23 35.90
CA THR A 233 4.88 3.68 36.74
C THR A 233 5.24 5.15 36.53
N GLU A 234 5.10 5.66 35.30
CA GLU A 234 5.71 6.93 34.86
C GLU A 234 4.74 7.81 34.05
N ARG A 235 3.43 7.69 34.31
CA ARG A 235 2.37 8.29 33.46
C ARG A 235 2.64 9.75 33.04
N PRO A 236 2.94 10.72 33.93
CA PRO A 236 3.07 12.11 33.51
C PRO A 236 4.30 12.38 32.63
N SER A 237 5.44 11.74 32.93
CA SER A 237 6.68 11.88 32.14
C SER A 237 6.56 11.15 30.81
N PHE A 238 5.98 9.96 30.81
CA PHE A 238 5.72 9.18 29.60
C PHE A 238 4.77 9.91 28.64
N LEU A 239 3.61 10.39 29.11
CA LEU A 239 2.68 11.12 28.23
C LEU A 239 3.30 12.39 27.64
N ARG A 240 4.15 13.10 28.39
CA ARG A 240 4.91 14.26 27.89
C ARG A 240 5.93 13.89 26.80
N SER A 241 6.50 12.69 26.82
CA SER A 241 7.44 12.25 25.78
C SER A 241 6.73 11.85 24.47
N ILE A 242 5.45 11.47 24.56
CA ILE A 242 4.61 11.13 23.40
C ILE A 242 3.98 12.37 22.76
N VAL A 243 3.76 13.44 23.53
CA VAL A 243 3.29 14.72 22.98
C VAL A 243 4.26 15.19 21.91
N PRO A 244 3.77 15.47 20.69
CA PRO A 244 4.65 15.62 19.55
C PRO A 244 5.66 16.74 19.74
N TYR A 245 6.94 16.39 19.71
CA TYR A 245 7.94 17.31 19.17
C TYR A 245 7.61 17.45 17.68
N ARG A 246 7.41 18.68 17.19
CA ARG A 246 7.06 18.96 15.78
C ARG A 246 7.86 18.04 14.85
N ASN A 247 7.14 17.27 14.00
CA ASN A 247 7.68 16.43 12.94
C ASN A 247 8.44 15.14 13.36
N SER A 248 8.22 14.60 14.57
CA SER A 248 8.73 13.25 14.88
C SER A 248 7.95 12.19 14.08
N HIS A 249 8.57 11.65 13.04
CA HIS A 249 8.04 10.54 12.23
C HIS A 249 8.77 9.23 12.53
N SER A 250 9.31 9.07 13.74
CA SER A 250 9.96 7.82 14.10
C SER A 250 8.90 6.73 14.25
N ASN A 251 9.20 5.53 13.71
CA ASN A 251 8.32 4.37 13.83
C ASN A 251 7.91 4.12 15.29
N SER A 252 8.88 4.16 16.22
CA SER A 252 8.62 3.96 17.65
C SER A 252 7.60 4.94 18.22
N TRP A 253 7.67 6.23 17.86
CA TRP A 253 6.68 7.21 18.29
C TRP A 253 5.30 6.92 17.69
N MET A 254 5.23 6.60 16.40
CA MET A 254 3.97 6.28 15.72
C MET A 254 3.28 5.08 16.37
N LEU A 255 4.03 3.99 16.60
CA LEU A 255 3.52 2.78 17.24
C LEU A 255 3.07 3.03 18.68
N THR A 256 3.90 3.72 19.47
CA THR A 256 3.58 4.04 20.86
C THR A 256 2.30 4.87 20.96
N LYS A 257 2.16 5.89 20.11
CA LYS A 257 0.96 6.72 20.03
C LYS A 257 -0.27 5.89 19.65
N THR A 258 -0.15 5.02 18.63
CA THR A 258 -1.25 4.16 18.18
C THR A 258 -1.69 3.18 19.28
N ILE A 259 -0.74 2.54 19.97
CA ILE A 259 -1.03 1.65 21.11
C ILE A 259 -1.71 2.43 22.24
N LEU A 260 -1.18 3.60 22.61
CA LEU A 260 -1.73 4.44 23.66
C LEU A 260 -3.18 4.84 23.36
N PHE A 261 -3.44 5.31 22.14
CA PHE A 261 -4.80 5.67 21.71
C PHE A 261 -5.74 4.48 21.66
N SER A 262 -5.24 3.31 21.26
CA SER A 262 -6.05 2.10 21.23
C SER A 262 -6.46 1.65 22.63
N LEU A 263 -5.56 1.71 23.61
CA LEU A 263 -5.82 1.19 24.96
C LEU A 263 -6.54 2.19 25.88
N TYR A 264 -6.27 3.49 25.72
CA TYR A 264 -6.72 4.52 26.67
C TYR A 264 -7.58 5.63 26.04
N GLY A 265 -7.81 5.56 24.72
CA GLY A 265 -8.54 6.57 23.97
C GLY A 265 -7.74 7.85 23.72
N THR A 266 -8.34 8.78 22.97
CA THR A 266 -7.70 10.04 22.54
C THR A 266 -7.60 11.09 23.66
N SER A 267 -8.46 11.00 24.67
CA SER A 267 -8.54 11.98 25.76
C SER A 267 -7.30 12.00 26.66
N VAL A 268 -6.53 10.91 26.68
CA VAL A 268 -5.35 10.75 27.56
C VAL A 268 -4.26 11.79 27.29
N LEU A 269 -4.15 12.29 26.05
CA LEU A 269 -3.17 13.31 25.67
C LEU A 269 -3.73 14.73 25.72
N HIS A 270 -5.05 14.93 25.82
CA HIS A 270 -5.68 16.25 25.79
C HIS A 270 -5.06 17.26 26.79
N PRO A 271 -4.75 16.89 28.06
CA PRO A 271 -4.13 17.81 29.03
C PRO A 271 -2.70 18.23 28.68
N TYR A 272 -2.06 17.56 27.73
CA TYR A 272 -0.66 17.77 27.37
C TYR A 272 -0.49 18.38 25.98
N LEU A 273 -1.58 18.57 25.23
CA LEU A 273 -1.56 19.25 23.95
C LEU A 273 -1.54 20.78 24.15
N PRO A 274 -0.82 21.54 23.30
CA PRO A 274 -0.88 22.99 23.35
C PRO A 274 -2.29 23.50 23.03
N ASN A 275 -2.80 24.46 23.81
CA ASN A 275 -4.15 25.05 23.75
C ASN A 275 -4.60 25.57 22.37
N ASN A 276 -3.71 25.66 21.38
CA ASN A 276 -4.02 26.10 20.02
C ASN A 276 -4.30 24.94 19.04
N THR A 277 -4.30 23.70 19.50
CA THR A 277 -4.80 22.57 18.72
C THR A 277 -6.28 22.41 18.97
N SER A 278 -7.10 23.17 18.23
CA SER A 278 -8.52 22.90 18.11
C SER A 278 -8.69 21.48 17.60
N THR A 279 -8.91 20.55 18.53
CA THR A 279 -9.40 19.22 18.24
C THR A 279 -10.84 19.41 17.76
N SER A 280 -10.99 19.50 16.44
CA SER A 280 -12.26 19.20 15.81
C SER A 280 -12.62 17.79 16.24
N SER A 281 -13.55 17.72 17.19
CA SER A 281 -14.27 16.53 17.62
C SER A 281 -15.27 16.11 16.53
N ASP A 282 -14.87 16.24 15.27
CA ASP A 282 -15.62 15.75 14.14
C ASP A 282 -14.92 14.49 13.65
N SER A 283 -15.64 13.40 13.82
CA SER A 283 -15.61 12.20 13.00
C SER A 283 -15.95 12.49 11.52
N SER A 284 -15.42 13.58 10.96
CA SER A 284 -15.52 13.90 9.55
C SER A 284 -14.49 13.07 8.81
N PHE A 285 -14.94 11.90 8.36
CA PHE A 285 -14.48 11.27 7.14
C PHE A 285 -14.17 12.33 6.08
N VAL A 286 -12.89 12.60 5.86
CA VAL A 286 -12.44 13.24 4.64
C VAL A 286 -12.03 12.10 3.72
N ASP A 287 -13.00 11.65 2.93
CA ASP A 287 -12.73 11.05 1.64
C ASP A 287 -11.81 12.02 0.88
N GLY A 288 -10.63 11.53 0.55
CA GLY A 288 -9.49 12.34 0.14
C GLY A 288 -8.56 11.53 -0.71
N GLY A 289 -9.11 10.97 -1.78
CA GLY A 289 -8.36 10.19 -2.77
C GLY A 289 -9.12 9.88 -4.05
N SER A 290 -10.11 10.68 -4.45
CA SER A 290 -10.63 10.65 -5.82
C SER A 290 -9.56 11.16 -6.77
N CYS A 291 -8.74 10.26 -7.30
CA CYS A 291 -8.12 10.47 -8.59
C CYS A 291 -9.19 10.24 -9.66
N ASP A 292 -9.91 11.32 -9.99
CA ASP A 292 -10.70 11.41 -11.22
C ASP A 292 -9.74 11.28 -12.41
N HIS A 293 -9.61 10.06 -12.90
CA HIS A 293 -9.18 9.79 -14.26
C HIS A 293 -10.33 9.15 -14.98
N SER A 294 -11.09 9.98 -15.68
CA SER A 294 -12.00 9.56 -16.74
C SER A 294 -11.21 8.78 -17.79
N CYS A 295 -11.13 7.46 -17.65
CA CYS A 295 -10.76 6.55 -18.72
C CYS A 295 -12.05 6.08 -19.39
N GLY A 296 -12.55 6.91 -20.32
CA GLY A 296 -13.58 6.49 -21.27
C GLY A 296 -13.05 5.31 -22.09
N SER A 297 -13.41 4.11 -21.67
CA SER A 297 -13.13 2.87 -22.38
C SER A 297 -14.33 2.57 -23.26
N SER A 298 -14.23 2.92 -24.53
CA SER A 298 -15.15 2.48 -25.57
C SER A 298 -15.04 0.96 -25.73
N CYS A 299 -15.95 0.20 -25.13
CA CYS A 299 -16.25 -1.16 -25.54
C CYS A 299 -17.53 -1.13 -26.39
N GLY A 300 -17.35 -1.17 -27.71
CA GLY A 300 -18.44 -1.42 -28.64
C GLY A 300 -18.79 -2.91 -28.64
N SER A 301 -19.94 -3.25 -28.07
CA SER A 301 -20.57 -4.56 -28.24
C SER A 301 -21.74 -4.40 -29.21
N SER A 302 -21.50 -4.69 -30.49
CA SER A 302 -22.57 -4.93 -31.45
C SER A 302 -23.16 -6.32 -31.19
N CYS A 303 -24.38 -6.37 -30.68
CA CYS A 303 -25.28 -7.51 -30.83
C CYS A 303 -26.61 -7.00 -31.38
N GLY A 304 -26.78 -7.16 -32.69
CA GLY A 304 -28.05 -6.93 -33.37
C GLY A 304 -28.98 -8.12 -33.15
N GLY A 305 -30.15 -7.85 -32.56
CA GLY A 305 -31.28 -8.75 -32.51
C GLY A 305 -32.53 -7.97 -32.91
N GLY A 306 -32.93 -8.09 -34.17
CA GLY A 306 -34.16 -7.50 -34.68
C GLY A 306 -35.36 -8.36 -34.27
N CYS A 307 -36.29 -7.76 -33.52
CA CYS A 307 -37.62 -8.31 -33.31
C CYS A 307 -38.58 -7.51 -34.20
N GLY A 308 -39.09 -8.16 -35.25
CA GLY A 308 -40.20 -7.65 -36.05
C GLY A 308 -41.50 -7.71 -35.26
N GLY A 309 -42.28 -6.65 -35.33
CA GLY A 309 -43.61 -6.57 -34.73
C GLY A 309 -44.56 -5.82 -35.66
N SER A 310 -45.59 -6.57 -36.08
CA SER A 310 -46.87 -6.17 -36.69
C SER A 310 -46.84 -5.54 -38.09
#